data_AF-A0A7K2JS85-F1
#
_entry.id   AF-A0A7K2JS85-F1
#
_cell.length_a   1.000
_cell.length_b   1.000
_cell.length_c   1.000
_cell.angle_alpha   90.00
_cell.angle_beta   90.00
_cell.angle_gamma   90.00
#
_symmetry.space_group_name_H-M   'P 1'
#
loop_
_entity.id
_entity.type
_entity.pdbx_description
1 polymer ?
#
loop_
_entity_poly.entity_id
_entity_poly.type
_entity_poly.pdbx_seq_one_letter_code
_entity_poly.pdbx_strand_id
1 'polypeptide(L)'
;MKHQTVGDVMSDAVVRVQRGTPFKEIAHLLQDYDITAVPVVDAADRPVGVVSEADLLQKMWGVEPDGSAGGGAPAAPVGGKASATDAAGLMTSPAVCAREDWSVVEAARVMARHGIKRLLVVDEGGRLIGVVSRSDLLRVFLRKDRAIRTEIIEEALVQTLRLPPSSVHVDVTHGHVVLSGRLPEHVPVPVLEELCRRVDGVVAVEFRPTGEADGGGPASAGH
;
A
#
# COMPACT_ATOMS: atom_id res chain seq x y z
N MET A 1 -0.18 8.84 -16.76
CA MET A 1 -0.79 7.90 -15.78
C MET A 1 -0.60 8.45 -14.39
N LYS A 2 -1.70 8.74 -13.72
CA LYS A 2 -1.69 9.22 -12.34
C LYS A 2 -1.79 7.99 -11.43
N HIS A 3 -0.75 7.74 -10.65
CA HIS A 3 -0.80 6.73 -9.60
C HIS A 3 -1.44 7.34 -8.35
N GLN A 4 -2.22 6.55 -7.63
CA GLN A 4 -2.68 6.89 -6.31
C GLN A 4 -1.47 7.00 -5.38
N THR A 5 -1.49 8.08 -4.63
CA THR A 5 -0.47 8.41 -3.66
C THR A 5 -0.87 7.89 -2.29
N VAL A 6 0.09 7.88 -1.36
CA VAL A 6 -0.18 7.58 0.05
C VAL A 6 -1.21 8.57 0.61
N GLY A 7 -1.11 9.86 0.24
CA GLY A 7 -2.06 10.89 0.65
C GLY A 7 -3.50 10.60 0.25
N ASP A 8 -3.71 9.95 -0.90
CA ASP A 8 -5.05 9.59 -1.38
C ASP A 8 -5.73 8.47 -0.56
N VAL A 9 -4.95 7.66 0.16
CA VAL A 9 -5.44 6.45 0.85
C VAL A 9 -5.19 6.43 2.36
N MET A 10 -4.35 7.34 2.88
CA MET A 10 -4.05 7.43 4.30
C MET A 10 -5.26 7.84 5.13
N SER A 11 -5.19 7.55 6.43
CA SER A 11 -6.06 8.15 7.43
C SER A 11 -5.38 9.39 8.03
N ASP A 12 -6.05 10.53 7.98
CA ASP A 12 -5.61 11.87 8.41
C ASP A 12 -5.79 12.12 9.93
N ALA A 13 -6.68 11.38 10.58
CA ALA A 13 -6.92 11.43 12.03
C ALA A 13 -6.04 10.42 12.78
N VAL A 14 -4.89 10.88 13.29
CA VAL A 14 -3.96 10.03 14.04
C VAL A 14 -3.90 10.47 15.49
N VAL A 15 -4.42 9.62 16.39
CA VAL A 15 -4.11 9.69 17.82
C VAL A 15 -2.60 9.51 17.97
N ARG A 16 -1.93 10.40 18.68
CA ARG A 16 -0.47 10.42 18.85
C ARG A 16 -0.12 10.76 20.29
N VAL A 17 1.06 10.36 20.73
CA VAL A 17 1.55 10.61 22.10
C VAL A 17 2.91 11.29 22.10
N GLN A 18 3.25 11.93 23.20
CA GLN A 18 4.58 12.52 23.41
C GLN A 18 5.53 11.49 24.03
N ARG A 19 6.84 11.73 23.92
CA ARG A 19 7.88 10.84 24.47
C ARG A 19 7.70 10.50 25.96
N GLY A 20 7.20 11.44 26.75
CA GLY A 20 6.97 11.26 28.18
C GLY A 20 5.60 10.67 28.55
N THR A 21 4.74 10.34 27.57
CA THR A 21 3.39 9.83 27.87
C THR A 21 3.48 8.50 28.62
N PRO A 22 2.84 8.35 29.80
CA PRO A 22 2.94 7.15 30.62
C PRO A 22 2.32 5.90 29.97
N PHE A 23 2.87 4.72 30.30
CA PHE A 23 2.38 3.41 29.84
C PHE A 23 0.85 3.25 29.99
N LYS A 24 0.30 3.62 31.15
CA LYS A 24 -1.14 3.45 31.40
C LYS A 24 -1.95 4.32 30.46
N GLU A 25 -1.54 5.56 30.24
CA GLU A 25 -2.25 6.47 29.34
C GLU A 25 -2.21 5.93 27.89
N ILE A 26 -1.07 5.42 27.45
CA ILE A 26 -0.97 4.74 26.14
C ILE A 26 -1.94 3.56 26.05
N ALA A 27 -2.00 2.70 27.08
CA ALA A 27 -2.91 1.57 27.09
C ALA A 27 -4.39 1.99 27.01
N HIS A 28 -4.78 3.06 27.72
CA HIS A 28 -6.14 3.62 27.59
C HIS A 28 -6.39 4.15 26.19
N LEU A 29 -5.44 4.89 25.58
CA LEU A 29 -5.59 5.38 24.21
C LEU A 29 -5.76 4.25 23.18
N LEU A 30 -5.00 3.16 23.31
CA LEU A 30 -5.15 2.01 22.42
C LEU A 30 -6.55 1.39 22.54
N GLN A 31 -7.05 1.25 23.77
CA GLN A 31 -8.39 0.71 24.05
C GLN A 31 -9.53 1.64 23.62
N ASP A 32 -9.48 2.91 24.03
CA ASP A 32 -10.55 3.90 23.85
C ASP A 32 -10.79 4.23 22.37
N TYR A 33 -9.72 4.22 21.57
CA TYR A 33 -9.78 4.50 20.13
C TYR A 33 -9.79 3.22 19.27
N ASP A 34 -9.81 2.03 19.88
CA ASP A 34 -9.75 0.72 19.19
C ASP A 34 -8.59 0.64 18.17
N ILE A 35 -7.41 1.12 18.59
CA ILE A 35 -6.18 1.13 17.78
C ILE A 35 -5.11 0.25 18.39
N THR A 36 -4.31 -0.39 17.54
CA THR A 36 -3.30 -1.39 17.95
C THR A 36 -1.89 -0.83 18.04
N ALA A 37 -1.70 0.43 17.66
CA ALA A 37 -0.44 1.15 17.80
C ALA A 37 -0.67 2.66 17.76
N VAL A 38 0.21 3.40 18.44
CA VAL A 38 0.18 4.85 18.51
C VAL A 38 1.55 5.43 18.13
N PRO A 39 1.61 6.47 17.28
CA PRO A 39 2.86 7.17 17.00
C PRO A 39 3.32 7.98 18.19
N VAL A 40 4.63 7.98 18.43
CA VAL A 40 5.28 8.87 19.37
C VAL A 40 5.90 10.02 18.59
N VAL A 41 5.57 11.25 18.97
CA VAL A 41 6.07 12.47 18.34
C VAL A 41 6.92 13.31 19.30
N ASP A 42 7.72 14.21 18.75
CA ASP A 42 8.40 15.26 19.52
C ASP A 42 7.54 16.51 19.69
N ALA A 43 8.13 17.56 20.28
CA ALA A 43 7.45 18.85 20.50
C ALA A 43 7.12 19.60 19.20
N ALA A 44 7.75 19.25 18.07
CA ALA A 44 7.46 19.80 16.75
C ALA A 44 6.50 18.92 15.94
N ASP A 45 5.87 17.93 16.59
CA ASP A 45 4.95 16.96 15.99
C ASP A 45 5.59 16.05 14.93
N ARG A 46 6.91 15.84 15.05
CA ARG A 46 7.65 14.92 14.17
C ARG A 46 7.67 13.52 14.78
N PRO A 47 7.40 12.47 14.00
CA PRO A 47 7.42 11.11 14.52
C PRO A 47 8.83 10.67 14.90
N VAL A 48 8.97 10.17 16.11
CA VAL A 48 10.24 9.69 16.69
C VAL A 48 10.22 8.19 16.96
N GLY A 49 9.03 7.59 17.06
CA GLY A 49 8.87 6.15 17.25
C GLY A 49 7.41 5.73 17.17
N VAL A 50 7.16 4.45 17.43
CA VAL A 50 5.81 3.86 17.50
C VAL A 50 5.74 2.95 18.72
N VAL A 51 4.63 3.00 19.47
CA VAL A 51 4.32 2.04 20.53
C VAL A 51 3.12 1.22 20.09
N SER A 52 3.26 -0.11 20.06
CA SER A 52 2.18 -1.05 19.73
C SER A 52 1.72 -1.85 20.94
N GLU A 53 0.56 -2.50 20.83
CA GLU A 53 0.11 -3.48 21.83
C GLU A 53 1.18 -4.55 22.11
N ALA A 54 1.88 -5.00 21.08
CA ALA A 54 2.97 -5.97 21.22
C ALA A 54 4.10 -5.45 22.11
N ASP A 55 4.44 -4.16 22.00
CA ASP A 55 5.43 -3.51 22.88
C ASP A 55 4.94 -3.45 24.33
N LEU A 56 3.65 -3.17 24.54
CA LEU A 56 3.04 -3.15 25.88
C LEU A 56 2.99 -4.56 26.51
N LEU A 57 2.64 -5.58 25.72
CA LEU A 57 2.59 -6.98 26.17
C LEU A 57 3.99 -7.54 26.46
N GLN A 58 4.99 -7.20 25.63
CA GLN A 58 6.38 -7.60 25.86
C GLN A 58 6.89 -7.09 27.22
N LYS A 59 6.49 -5.87 27.62
CA LYS A 59 6.75 -5.34 28.95
C LYS A 59 6.08 -6.16 30.06
N MET A 60 4.81 -6.53 29.90
CA MET A 60 4.07 -7.24 30.96
C MET A 60 4.60 -8.65 31.22
N TRP A 61 5.11 -9.33 30.19
CA TRP A 61 5.49 -10.74 30.30
C TRP A 61 7.00 -10.98 30.34
N GLY A 62 7.83 -9.95 30.10
CA GLY A 62 9.29 -10.08 30.12
C GLY A 62 9.84 -11.08 29.09
N VAL A 63 9.08 -11.36 28.03
CA VAL A 63 9.42 -12.37 27.02
C VAL A 63 10.33 -11.74 25.96
N GLU A 64 11.61 -12.10 25.99
CA GLU A 64 12.48 -12.03 24.82
C GLU A 64 11.95 -13.03 23.77
N PRO A 65 11.81 -12.65 22.49
CA PRO A 65 11.35 -13.59 21.47
C PRO A 65 12.42 -14.66 21.27
N ASP A 66 12.16 -15.84 21.82
CA ASP A 66 13.07 -16.98 21.77
C ASP A 66 13.10 -17.58 20.36
N GLY A 67 14.31 -17.71 19.78
CA GLY A 67 14.49 -18.42 18.51
C GLY A 67 15.71 -18.05 17.64
N SER A 68 16.95 -18.36 18.10
CA SER A 68 18.01 -19.08 17.33
C SER A 68 19.46 -18.78 17.79
N ALA A 69 20.03 -19.74 18.54
CA ALA A 69 21.42 -20.24 18.56
C ALA A 69 22.66 -19.30 18.40
N GLY A 70 23.50 -19.25 19.46
CA GLY A 70 24.96 -19.32 19.30
C GLY A 70 25.83 -18.24 19.99
N GLY A 71 26.30 -18.52 21.21
CA GLY A 71 27.68 -18.25 21.69
C GLY A 71 28.15 -16.80 22.02
N GLY A 72 28.59 -16.61 23.27
CA GLY A 72 29.72 -15.72 23.61
C GLY A 72 29.40 -14.30 24.12
N ALA A 73 29.81 -14.01 25.36
CA ALA A 73 29.60 -12.79 26.17
C ALA A 73 30.41 -11.53 25.75
N PRO A 74 30.42 -10.37 26.48
CA PRO A 74 29.40 -9.68 27.30
C PRO A 74 29.24 -8.14 27.03
N ALA A 75 28.18 -7.56 27.63
CA ALA A 75 28.02 -6.18 28.14
C ALA A 75 27.64 -4.98 27.23
N ALA A 76 26.36 -4.61 27.25
CA ALA A 76 25.80 -3.24 27.19
C ALA A 76 24.39 -3.23 27.84
N PRO A 77 23.86 -2.09 28.32
CA PRO A 77 23.40 -1.92 29.71
C PRO A 77 22.08 -2.62 30.07
N VAL A 78 22.04 -2.98 31.36
CA VAL A 78 20.88 -3.38 32.16
C VAL A 78 19.75 -2.35 32.01
N GLY A 79 18.58 -2.78 31.52
CA GLY A 79 17.36 -1.96 31.50
C GLY A 79 16.50 -2.04 30.23
N GLY A 80 16.39 -3.21 29.58
CA GLY A 80 15.49 -3.43 28.44
C GLY A 80 14.03 -3.06 28.73
N LYS A 81 13.20 -2.93 27.68
CA LYS A 81 11.79 -2.46 27.67
C LYS A 81 10.91 -2.88 28.87
N ALA A 82 11.24 -3.97 29.57
CA ALA A 82 10.63 -4.42 30.82
C ALA A 82 10.52 -3.35 31.94
N SER A 83 11.45 -2.39 32.04
CA SER A 83 11.39 -1.32 33.05
C SER A 83 10.80 0.01 32.56
N ALA A 84 10.42 0.10 31.27
CA ALA A 84 9.97 1.35 30.69
C ALA A 84 8.59 1.76 31.23
N THR A 85 8.46 3.02 31.67
CA THR A 85 7.21 3.55 32.25
C THR A 85 6.51 4.56 31.36
N ASP A 86 7.16 4.96 30.26
CA ASP A 86 6.72 5.98 29.32
C ASP A 86 6.92 5.56 27.85
N ALA A 87 6.41 6.36 26.92
CA ALA A 87 6.47 6.08 25.49
C ALA A 87 7.92 5.94 24.99
N ALA A 88 8.84 6.79 25.47
CA ALA A 88 10.24 6.79 25.05
C ALA A 88 10.95 5.46 25.34
N GLY A 89 10.68 4.85 26.49
CA GLY A 89 11.25 3.54 26.84
C GLY A 89 10.54 2.35 26.17
N LEU A 90 9.31 2.53 25.69
CA LEU A 90 8.50 1.46 25.08
C LEU A 90 8.61 1.43 23.56
N MET A 91 8.85 2.58 22.93
CA MET A 91 8.74 2.73 21.48
C MET A 91 9.79 1.95 20.72
N THR A 92 9.40 1.51 19.53
CA THR A 92 10.34 1.13 18.49
C THR A 92 10.78 2.40 17.74
N SER A 93 12.08 2.61 17.64
CA SER A 93 12.71 3.80 17.06
C SER A 93 13.90 3.40 16.17
N PRO A 94 14.15 4.12 15.05
CA PRO A 94 13.37 5.26 14.54
C PRO A 94 12.04 4.82 13.92
N ALA A 95 11.06 5.73 13.89
CA ALA A 95 9.83 5.50 13.16
C ALA A 95 10.09 5.39 11.64
N VAL A 96 9.52 4.36 11.00
CA VAL A 96 9.53 4.25 9.54
C VAL A 96 8.38 5.07 8.99
N CYS A 97 8.72 6.07 8.18
CA CYS A 97 7.76 7.05 7.64
C CYS A 97 7.70 6.99 6.11
N ALA A 98 6.52 7.29 5.58
CA ALA A 98 6.28 7.59 4.16
C ALA A 98 5.97 9.08 3.99
N ARG A 99 6.17 9.57 2.78
CA ARG A 99 5.68 10.89 2.38
C ARG A 99 4.28 10.74 1.77
N GLU A 100 3.47 11.79 1.86
CA GLU A 100 2.13 11.79 1.25
C GLU A 100 2.16 11.65 -0.28
N ASP A 101 3.22 12.14 -0.93
CA ASP A 101 3.41 12.10 -2.38
C ASP A 101 3.98 10.78 -2.90
N TRP A 102 4.36 9.85 -2.02
CA TRP A 102 4.82 8.52 -2.43
C TRP A 102 3.70 7.75 -3.13
N SER A 103 4.07 6.95 -4.11
CA SER A 103 3.13 5.99 -4.69
C SER A 103 2.76 4.91 -3.66
N VAL A 104 1.55 4.36 -3.79
CA VAL A 104 1.12 3.20 -2.99
C VAL A 104 2.09 2.02 -3.13
N VAL A 105 2.68 1.82 -4.33
CA VAL A 105 3.65 0.76 -4.60
C VAL A 105 4.95 0.96 -3.82
N GLU A 106 5.46 2.19 -3.75
CA GLU A 106 6.65 2.51 -2.94
C GLU A 106 6.40 2.26 -1.45
N ALA A 107 5.25 2.72 -0.93
CA ALA A 107 4.86 2.45 0.45
C ALA A 107 4.76 0.94 0.74
N ALA A 108 4.14 0.16 -0.15
CA ALA A 108 4.04 -1.29 -0.02
C ALA A 108 5.41 -1.97 0.03
N ARG A 109 6.35 -1.55 -0.83
CA ARG A 109 7.73 -2.06 -0.86
C ARG A 109 8.46 -1.76 0.45
N VAL A 110 8.30 -0.57 1.01
CA VAL A 110 8.88 -0.21 2.32
C VAL A 110 8.28 -1.06 3.43
N MET A 111 6.96 -1.22 3.48
CA MET A 111 6.29 -2.09 4.45
C MET A 111 6.82 -3.53 4.39
N ALA A 112 6.94 -4.10 3.18
CA ALA A 112 7.45 -5.45 2.97
C ALA A 112 8.92 -5.59 3.41
N ARG A 113 9.78 -4.65 3.03
CA ARG A 113 11.20 -4.67 3.37
C ARG A 113 11.45 -4.60 4.87
N HIS A 114 10.67 -3.78 5.58
CA HIS A 114 10.80 -3.61 7.03
C HIS A 114 9.96 -4.61 7.84
N GLY A 115 9.14 -5.46 7.20
CA GLY A 115 8.26 -6.40 7.89
C GLY A 115 7.14 -5.72 8.70
N ILE A 116 6.80 -4.47 8.38
CA ILE A 116 5.82 -3.66 9.13
C ILE A 116 4.47 -3.60 8.41
N LYS A 117 3.41 -3.44 9.19
CA LYS A 117 2.03 -3.46 8.67
C LYS A 117 1.47 -2.06 8.38
N ARG A 118 2.14 -1.01 8.87
CA ARG A 118 1.71 0.38 8.80
C ARG A 118 2.91 1.29 8.66
N LEU A 119 2.71 2.43 8.01
CA LEU A 119 3.66 3.53 7.90
C LEU A 119 3.03 4.78 8.49
N LEU A 120 3.84 5.57 9.20
CA LEU A 120 3.48 6.93 9.54
C LEU A 120 3.65 7.79 8.28
N VAL A 121 2.72 8.71 8.03
CA VAL A 121 2.79 9.61 6.88
C VAL A 121 3.17 11.00 7.36
N VAL A 122 4.17 11.59 6.71
CA VAL A 122 4.69 12.92 7.05
C VAL A 122 4.61 13.91 5.90
N ASP A 123 4.41 15.18 6.24
CA ASP A 123 4.43 16.30 5.31
C ASP A 123 5.85 16.69 4.87
N GLU A 124 5.94 17.78 4.09
CA GLU A 124 7.21 18.38 3.66
C GLU A 124 8.18 18.70 4.81
N GLY A 125 7.64 19.19 5.94
CA GLY A 125 8.39 19.58 7.14
C GLY A 125 8.69 18.43 8.11
N GLY A 126 8.30 17.20 7.75
CA GLY A 126 8.48 15.99 8.56
C GLY A 126 7.47 15.84 9.70
N ARG A 127 6.36 16.59 9.69
CA ARG A 127 5.32 16.47 10.71
C ARG A 127 4.39 15.33 10.38
N LEU A 128 3.90 14.65 11.42
CA LEU A 128 2.95 13.55 11.27
C LEU A 128 1.58 14.07 10.81
N ILE A 129 1.16 13.64 9.62
CA ILE A 129 -0.13 14.02 9.01
C ILE A 129 -1.08 12.84 8.82
N GLY A 130 -0.59 11.60 8.94
CA GLY A 130 -1.43 10.44 8.72
C GLY A 130 -0.79 9.11 9.08
N VAL A 131 -1.56 8.04 8.92
CA VAL A 131 -1.09 6.66 8.96
C VAL A 131 -1.69 5.92 7.77
N VAL A 132 -0.90 5.05 7.16
CA VAL A 132 -1.36 4.15 6.10
C VAL A 132 -1.06 2.71 6.49
N SER A 133 -2.05 1.83 6.38
CA SER A 133 -1.89 0.39 6.61
C SER A 133 -1.84 -0.39 5.30
N ARG A 134 -1.38 -1.65 5.35
CA ARG A 134 -1.45 -2.55 4.18
C ARG A 134 -2.87 -2.66 3.60
N SER A 135 -3.90 -2.64 4.44
CA SER A 135 -5.29 -2.70 3.98
C SER A 135 -5.70 -1.43 3.24
N ASP A 136 -5.16 -0.27 3.65
CA ASP A 136 -5.42 1.00 2.96
C ASP A 136 -4.74 1.04 1.59
N LEU A 137 -3.52 0.50 1.49
CA LEU A 137 -2.83 0.34 0.20
C LEU A 137 -3.59 -0.56 -0.78
N LEU A 138 -4.41 -1.51 -0.29
CA LEU A 138 -5.25 -2.35 -1.16
C LEU A 138 -6.48 -1.62 -1.70
N ARG A 139 -6.84 -0.43 -1.18
CA ARG A 139 -7.99 0.34 -1.69
C ARG A 139 -7.85 0.75 -3.14
N VAL A 140 -6.63 0.76 -3.69
CA VAL A 140 -6.38 0.98 -5.12
C VAL A 140 -7.13 -0.02 -6.01
N PHE A 141 -7.34 -1.24 -5.51
CA PHE A 141 -8.11 -2.27 -6.23
C PHE A 141 -9.63 -2.15 -6.03
N LEU A 142 -10.13 -1.21 -5.22
CA LEU A 142 -11.56 -0.92 -5.07
C LEU A 142 -12.07 0.09 -6.10
N ARG A 143 -11.22 0.54 -7.02
CA ARG A 143 -11.63 1.43 -8.13
C ARG A 143 -12.68 0.71 -8.98
N LYS A 144 -13.76 1.42 -9.32
CA LYS A 144 -14.80 0.89 -10.22
C LYS A 144 -14.18 0.62 -11.60
N ASP A 145 -14.54 -0.50 -12.22
CA ASP A 145 -14.08 -0.89 -13.55
C ASP A 145 -14.24 0.24 -14.60
N ARG A 146 -15.31 1.03 -14.51
CA ARG A 146 -15.52 2.21 -15.36
C ARG A 146 -14.39 3.25 -15.25
N ALA A 147 -13.86 3.49 -14.06
CA ALA A 147 -12.77 4.43 -13.84
C ALA A 147 -11.48 3.91 -14.48
N ILE A 148 -11.17 2.63 -14.29
CA ILE A 148 -10.03 1.95 -14.92
C ILE A 148 -10.14 2.05 -16.44
N ARG A 149 -11.31 1.70 -17.01
CA ARG A 149 -11.60 1.78 -18.45
C ARG A 149 -11.37 3.19 -19.00
N THR A 150 -11.88 4.20 -18.29
CA THR A 150 -11.77 5.61 -18.72
C THR A 150 -10.30 6.03 -18.76
N GLU A 151 -9.53 5.70 -17.72
CA GLU A 151 -8.11 6.02 -17.66
C GLU A 151 -7.30 5.30 -18.74
N ILE A 152 -7.58 4.02 -19.03
CA ILE A 152 -6.92 3.30 -20.12
C ILE A 152 -7.17 4.00 -21.46
N ILE A 153 -8.40 4.39 -21.75
CA ILE A 153 -8.75 5.06 -23.02
C ILE A 153 -8.05 6.42 -23.10
N GLU A 154 -8.17 7.24 -22.07
CA GLU A 154 -7.65 8.61 -22.08
C GLU A 154 -6.12 8.64 -22.02
N GLU A 155 -5.50 7.92 -21.09
CA GLU A 155 -4.06 8.00 -20.82
C GLU A 155 -3.24 7.05 -21.70
N ALA A 156 -3.65 5.78 -21.84
CA ALA A 156 -2.87 4.80 -22.60
C ALA A 156 -3.09 4.96 -24.11
N LEU A 157 -4.35 4.93 -24.56
CA LEU A 157 -4.66 4.95 -26.00
C LEU A 157 -4.48 6.35 -26.59
N VAL A 158 -5.17 7.36 -26.05
CA VAL A 158 -5.21 8.71 -26.65
C VAL A 158 -3.94 9.50 -26.33
N GLN A 159 -3.55 9.58 -25.06
CA GLN A 159 -2.42 10.41 -24.68
C GLN A 159 -1.05 9.75 -24.91
N THR A 160 -0.89 8.45 -24.68
CA THR A 160 0.44 7.82 -24.82
C THR A 160 0.67 7.29 -26.23
N LEU A 161 -0.26 6.47 -26.74
CA LEU A 161 -0.13 5.82 -28.04
C LEU A 161 -0.68 6.66 -29.21
N ARG A 162 -1.33 7.79 -28.95
CA ARG A 162 -1.94 8.67 -29.98
C ARG A 162 -2.93 7.93 -30.88
N LEU A 163 -3.66 6.96 -30.32
CA LEU A 163 -4.67 6.18 -31.03
C LEU A 163 -6.06 6.80 -30.90
N PRO A 164 -6.92 6.67 -31.93
CA PRO A 164 -8.34 6.92 -31.80
C PRO A 164 -8.94 6.05 -30.67
N PRO A 165 -9.86 6.58 -29.85
CA PRO A 165 -10.56 5.80 -28.82
C PRO A 165 -11.31 4.58 -29.36
N SER A 166 -11.65 4.59 -30.65
CA SER A 166 -12.38 3.52 -31.35
C SER A 166 -11.48 2.43 -31.95
N SER A 167 -10.15 2.57 -31.90
CA SER A 167 -9.22 1.58 -32.47
C SER A 167 -9.17 0.27 -31.69
N VAL A 168 -9.42 0.34 -30.39
CA VAL A 168 -9.43 -0.79 -29.46
C VAL A 168 -10.61 -0.63 -28.53
N HIS A 169 -11.49 -1.64 -28.50
CA HIS A 169 -12.52 -1.75 -27.49
C HIS A 169 -11.88 -2.20 -26.17
N VAL A 170 -12.21 -1.49 -25.10
CA VAL A 170 -11.69 -1.76 -23.75
C VAL A 170 -12.86 -2.19 -22.88
N ASP A 171 -12.83 -3.45 -22.45
CA ASP A 171 -13.76 -4.00 -21.48
C ASP A 171 -13.02 -4.28 -20.17
N VAL A 172 -13.64 -3.96 -19.03
CA VAL A 172 -13.02 -4.13 -17.72
C VAL A 172 -14.02 -4.81 -16.79
N THR A 173 -13.61 -5.92 -16.18
CA THR A 173 -14.44 -6.68 -15.24
C THR A 173 -13.57 -7.15 -14.08
N HIS A 174 -13.86 -6.68 -12.86
CA HIS A 174 -13.05 -6.96 -11.66
C HIS A 174 -11.56 -6.65 -11.86
N GLY A 175 -11.24 -5.53 -12.53
CA GLY A 175 -9.86 -5.16 -12.88
C GLY A 175 -9.19 -6.02 -13.96
N HIS A 176 -9.89 -7.01 -14.55
CA HIS A 176 -9.42 -7.74 -15.72
C HIS A 176 -9.75 -6.93 -16.98
N VAL A 177 -8.72 -6.50 -17.70
CA VAL A 177 -8.85 -5.69 -18.92
C VAL A 177 -8.81 -6.61 -20.13
N VAL A 178 -9.88 -6.61 -20.92
CA VAL A 178 -9.92 -7.27 -22.23
C VAL A 178 -9.89 -6.18 -23.30
N LEU A 179 -8.83 -6.20 -24.10
CA LEU A 179 -8.61 -5.28 -25.21
C LEU A 179 -8.96 -6.02 -26.50
N SER A 180 -9.90 -5.53 -27.30
CA SER A 180 -10.23 -6.14 -28.58
C SER A 180 -10.21 -5.14 -29.72
N GLY A 181 -9.64 -5.51 -30.85
CA GLY A 181 -9.53 -4.59 -31.98
C GLY A 181 -8.34 -4.88 -32.89
N ARG A 182 -8.03 -3.88 -33.73
CA ARG A 182 -6.87 -3.91 -34.60
C ARG A 182 -5.92 -2.79 -34.19
N LEU A 183 -4.70 -3.16 -33.83
CA LEU A 183 -3.63 -2.21 -33.57
C LEU A 183 -2.93 -1.83 -34.89
N PRO A 184 -2.50 -0.57 -35.03
CA PRO A 184 -1.55 -0.21 -36.08
C PRO A 184 -0.26 -1.02 -35.96
N GLU A 185 0.39 -1.30 -37.09
CA GLU A 185 1.64 -2.10 -37.14
C GLU A 185 2.75 -1.54 -36.24
N HIS A 186 2.79 -0.23 -36.02
CA HIS A 186 3.79 0.43 -35.18
C HIS A 186 3.52 0.30 -33.68
N VAL A 187 2.37 -0.24 -33.26
CA VAL A 187 2.02 -0.47 -31.86
C VAL A 187 1.98 -1.97 -31.58
N PRO A 188 3.09 -2.56 -31.12
CA PRO A 188 3.11 -3.97 -30.75
C PRO A 188 2.24 -4.22 -29.50
N VAL A 189 1.51 -5.34 -29.51
CA VAL A 189 0.60 -5.75 -28.41
C VAL A 189 1.25 -5.68 -27.02
N PRO A 190 2.50 -6.17 -26.80
CA PRO A 190 3.13 -6.10 -25.48
C PRO A 190 3.29 -4.69 -24.92
N VAL A 191 3.46 -3.68 -25.79
CA VAL A 191 3.58 -2.28 -25.35
C VAL A 191 2.25 -1.76 -24.85
N LEU A 192 1.15 -2.06 -25.55
CA LEU A 192 -0.19 -1.70 -25.09
C LEU A 192 -0.52 -2.39 -23.76
N GLU A 193 -0.27 -3.70 -23.67
CA GLU A 193 -0.50 -4.43 -22.43
C GLU A 193 0.28 -3.85 -21.26
N GLU A 194 1.56 -3.52 -21.46
CA GLU A 194 2.40 -2.92 -20.43
C GLU A 194 1.89 -1.56 -19.98
N LEU A 195 1.41 -0.72 -20.91
CA LEU A 195 0.77 0.54 -20.56
C LEU A 195 -0.50 0.31 -19.74
N CYS A 196 -1.37 -0.63 -20.13
CA CYS A 196 -2.57 -0.95 -19.37
C CYS A 196 -2.24 -1.49 -17.96
N ARG A 197 -1.21 -2.33 -17.81
CA ARG A 197 -0.77 -2.85 -16.50
C ARG A 197 -0.30 -1.75 -15.53
N ARG A 198 0.07 -0.57 -16.04
CA ARG A 198 0.45 0.58 -15.21
C ARG A 198 -0.75 1.38 -14.70
N VAL A 199 -1.97 1.09 -15.13
CA VAL A 199 -3.16 1.74 -14.59
C VAL A 199 -3.51 1.11 -13.25
N ASP A 200 -3.61 1.96 -12.23
CA ASP A 200 -3.98 1.57 -10.88
C ASP A 200 -5.35 0.88 -10.86
N GLY A 201 -5.40 -0.34 -10.30
CA GLY A 201 -6.59 -1.19 -10.24
C GLY A 201 -6.63 -2.28 -11.32
N VAL A 202 -5.74 -2.26 -12.31
CA VAL A 202 -5.60 -3.35 -13.28
C VAL A 202 -4.93 -4.56 -12.64
N VAL A 203 -5.61 -5.72 -12.74
CA VAL A 203 -5.14 -7.00 -12.20
C VAL A 203 -4.51 -7.86 -13.30
N ALA A 204 -5.09 -7.83 -14.50
CA ALA A 204 -4.65 -8.58 -15.65
C ALA A 204 -5.06 -7.86 -16.93
N VAL A 205 -4.31 -8.13 -18.01
CA VAL A 205 -4.59 -7.58 -19.34
C VAL A 205 -4.49 -8.71 -20.34
N GLU A 206 -5.51 -8.81 -21.19
CA GLU A 206 -5.60 -9.76 -22.29
C GLU A 206 -5.92 -9.00 -23.58
N PHE A 207 -5.16 -9.23 -24.65
CA PHE A 207 -5.48 -8.70 -25.98
C PHE A 207 -6.07 -9.78 -26.89
N ARG A 208 -7.27 -9.51 -27.43
CA ARG A 208 -8.00 -10.34 -28.40
C ARG A 208 -8.00 -9.67 -29.77
N PRO A 209 -7.13 -10.08 -30.70
CA PRO A 209 -7.15 -9.54 -32.06
C PRO A 209 -8.50 -9.85 -32.73
N THR A 210 -9.01 -8.89 -33.52
CA THR A 210 -10.18 -9.16 -34.36
C THR A 210 -9.73 -10.00 -35.56
N GLY A 211 -9.67 -11.33 -35.38
CA GLY A 211 -9.11 -12.24 -36.39
C GLY A 211 -8.95 -13.70 -35.98
N GLU A 212 -9.96 -14.32 -35.37
CA GLU A 212 -10.32 -15.72 -35.63
C GLU A 212 -11.82 -15.82 -35.41
N ALA A 213 -12.57 -15.98 -36.50
CA ALA A 213 -13.98 -16.24 -36.46
C ALA A 213 -14.20 -17.57 -35.73
N ASP A 214 -15.16 -17.60 -34.80
CA ASP A 214 -15.77 -18.84 -34.32
C ASP A 214 -16.22 -19.64 -35.57
N GLY A 215 -15.45 -20.64 -35.96
CA GLY A 215 -15.71 -21.53 -37.11
C GLY A 215 -16.84 -22.51 -36.85
N GLY A 216 -17.83 -22.14 -36.04
CA GLY A 216 -19.03 -22.92 -35.76
C GLY A 216 -20.09 -22.72 -36.84
N GLY A 217 -19.79 -23.13 -38.07
CA GLY A 217 -20.81 -23.24 -39.11
C GLY A 217 -21.82 -24.34 -38.73
N PRO A 218 -23.14 -24.09 -38.76
CA PRO A 218 -24.11 -25.17 -38.60
C PRO A 218 -24.02 -26.09 -39.82
N ALA A 219 -23.57 -27.32 -39.61
CA ALA A 219 -23.66 -28.38 -40.60
C ALA A 219 -25.13 -28.73 -40.82
N SER A 220 -25.75 -28.07 -41.79
CA SER A 220 -26.95 -28.55 -42.45
C SER A 220 -26.60 -29.77 -43.30
N ALA A 221 -27.13 -30.93 -42.93
CA ALA A 221 -27.33 -32.03 -43.88
C ALA A 221 -28.60 -32.78 -43.46
N GLY A 222 -29.71 -32.44 -44.11
CA GLY A 222 -30.83 -33.35 -44.26
C GLY A 222 -30.69 -34.10 -45.58
N HIS A 223 -30.93 -35.40 -45.56
CA HIS A 223 -31.94 -36.13 -46.35
C HIS A 223 -31.92 -37.61 -45.93
#